data_AF-A0A821QUE4-F1
#
_entry.id   AF-A0A821QUE4-F1
#
_cell.length_a   1.000
_cell.length_b   1.000
_cell.length_c   1.000
_cell.angle_alpha   90.00
_cell.angle_beta   90.00
_cell.angle_gamma   90.00
#
_symmetry.space_group_name_H-M   'P 1'
#
loop_
_entity.id
_entity.type
_entity.pdbx_description
1 polymer ?
#
loop_
_entity_poly.entity_id
_entity_poly.type
_entity_poly.pdbx_seq_one_letter_code
_entity_poly.pdbx_strand_id
1 'polypeptide(L)'
;IDFNNPYHLACTEIRAASLSNHCSLFNHLSSSSRPFLLKNQHSSCVKDRTRESMEICTNFPRKKLDEIIDHVFLRCYKDTEPFDEIERRK
;
A
#
# COMPACT_ATOMS: atom_id res chain seq x y z
N ILE A 1 -8.26 2.75 16.27
CA ILE A 1 -6.99 2.67 15.51
C ILE A 1 -5.99 3.54 16.25
N ASP A 2 -4.81 3.02 16.60
CA ASP A 2 -3.84 3.73 17.45
C ASP A 2 -2.68 4.27 16.60
N PHE A 3 -2.64 5.59 16.35
CA PHE A 3 -1.61 6.21 15.51
C PHE A 3 -0.20 6.20 16.14
N ASN A 4 -0.10 5.99 17.45
CA ASN A 4 1.18 5.84 18.14
C ASN A 4 1.84 4.47 17.91
N ASN A 5 1.07 3.48 17.42
CA ASN A 5 1.60 2.16 17.11
C ASN A 5 1.98 2.11 15.62
N PRO A 6 3.26 1.84 15.28
CA PRO A 6 3.72 1.84 13.90
C PRO A 6 3.02 0.80 13.02
N TYR A 7 2.51 -0.29 13.60
CA TYR A 7 1.76 -1.31 12.87
C TYR A 7 0.37 -0.81 12.43
N HIS A 8 -0.32 -0.05 13.30
CA HIS A 8 -1.61 0.54 12.96
C HIS A 8 -1.44 1.68 11.96
N LEU A 9 -0.42 2.52 12.13
CA LEU A 9 -0.05 3.55 11.16
C LEU A 9 0.22 2.93 9.78
N ALA A 10 1.07 1.90 9.71
CA ALA A 10 1.37 1.20 8.47
C ALA A 10 0.10 0.64 7.80
N CYS A 11 -0.80 0.05 8.59
CA CYS A 11 -2.07 -0.48 8.06
C CYS A 11 -2.97 0.61 7.46
N THR A 12 -3.07 1.77 8.11
CA THR A 12 -3.82 2.92 7.61
C THR A 12 -3.22 3.46 6.31
N GLU A 13 -1.90 3.59 6.24
CA GLU A 13 -1.20 4.04 5.04
C GLU A 13 -1.31 3.05 3.88
N ILE A 14 -1.30 1.74 4.15
CA ILE A 14 -1.52 0.70 3.13
C ILE A 14 -2.93 0.77 2.56
N ARG A 15 -3.95 0.88 3.42
CA ARG A 15 -5.35 1.02 2.97
C ARG A 15 -5.52 2.29 2.14
N ALA A 16 -4.94 3.41 2.59
CA ALA A 16 -4.94 4.66 1.85
C ALA A 16 -4.27 4.49 0.47
N ALA A 17 -3.05 3.98 0.40
CA ALA A 17 -2.32 3.81 -0.85
C ALA A 17 -3.00 2.81 -1.80
N SER A 18 -3.60 1.74 -1.29
CA SER A 18 -4.31 0.74 -2.08
C SER A 18 -5.60 1.30 -2.70
N LEU A 19 -6.32 2.18 -1.99
CA LEU A 19 -7.60 2.73 -2.45
C LEU A 19 -7.46 4.03 -3.22
N SER A 20 -6.36 4.79 -3.06
CA SER A 20 -6.28 6.18 -3.53
C SER A 20 -5.99 6.37 -5.02
N ASN A 21 -6.13 5.36 -5.89
CA ASN A 21 -5.86 5.43 -7.33
C ASN A 21 -4.46 5.95 -7.76
N HIS A 22 -3.59 6.35 -6.84
CA HIS A 22 -2.23 6.83 -7.09
C HIS A 22 -1.34 5.74 -7.71
N CYS A 23 -1.63 4.49 -7.37
CA CYS A 23 -0.96 3.31 -7.89
C CYS A 23 -1.69 2.68 -9.09
N SER A 24 -2.46 3.47 -9.85
CA SER A 24 -3.12 3.01 -11.08
C SER A 24 -2.12 2.71 -12.18
N LEU A 25 -2.42 1.66 -12.95
CA LEU A 25 -1.62 1.19 -14.10
C LEU A 25 -1.31 2.29 -15.12
N PHE A 26 -2.23 3.25 -15.29
CA PHE A 26 -2.08 4.42 -16.17
C PHE A 26 -0.95 5.37 -15.72
N ASN A 27 -0.72 5.50 -14.41
CA ASN A 27 0.32 6.37 -13.85
C ASN A 27 1.72 5.77 -14.01
N HIS A 28 1.81 4.45 -14.16
CA HIS A 28 3.07 3.74 -14.47
C HIS A 28 3.37 3.67 -15.96
N LEU A 29 2.39 3.84 -16.84
CA LEU A 29 2.60 3.84 -18.29
C LEU A 29 3.38 5.08 -18.78
N SER A 30 3.31 6.20 -18.04
CA SER A 30 4.09 7.42 -18.32
C SER A 30 5.53 7.32 -17.81
N SER A 31 5.82 6.48 -16.81
CA SER A 31 7.17 6.15 -16.33
C SER A 31 7.68 4.86 -16.99
N SER A 32 8.01 4.99 -18.26
CA SER A 32 8.62 3.98 -19.13
C SER A 32 9.77 3.23 -18.45
N SER A 33 9.62 1.92 -18.13
CA SER A 33 10.74 0.97 -17.92
C SER A 33 10.38 -0.53 -17.71
N ARG A 34 9.14 -0.93 -17.40
CA ARG A 34 8.82 -2.37 -17.13
C ARG A 34 7.41 -2.80 -17.59
N PRO A 35 7.17 -3.01 -18.89
CA PRO A 35 5.86 -3.46 -19.40
C PRO A 35 5.47 -4.90 -19.01
N PHE A 36 6.34 -5.67 -18.34
CA PHE A 36 6.20 -7.13 -18.19
C PHE A 36 5.69 -7.64 -16.83
N LEU A 37 5.43 -6.77 -15.84
CA LEU A 37 5.08 -7.19 -14.46
C LEU A 37 3.65 -6.79 -14.01
N LEU A 38 2.66 -6.84 -14.91
CA LEU A 38 1.29 -6.38 -14.62
C LEU A 38 0.62 -7.05 -13.40
N LYS A 39 1.03 -8.27 -13.02
CA LYS A 39 0.38 -8.98 -11.90
C LYS A 39 0.69 -8.41 -10.50
N ASN A 40 1.87 -7.80 -10.30
CA ASN A 40 2.31 -7.36 -8.96
C ASN A 40 2.65 -5.86 -8.88
N GLN A 41 2.47 -5.11 -9.96
CA GLN A 41 2.80 -3.67 -10.02
C GLN A 41 2.06 -2.86 -8.94
N HIS A 42 0.77 -3.11 -8.76
CA HIS A 42 -0.02 -2.38 -7.76
C HIS A 42 0.49 -2.64 -6.34
N SER A 43 0.76 -3.91 -5.99
CA SER A 43 1.29 -4.26 -4.66
C SER A 43 2.66 -3.62 -4.38
N SER A 44 3.55 -3.53 -5.38
CA SER A 44 4.84 -2.86 -5.23
C SER A 44 4.67 -1.36 -5.01
N CYS A 45 3.85 -0.71 -5.83
CA CYS A 45 3.58 0.72 -5.69
C CYS A 45 2.98 1.05 -4.32
N VAL A 46 2.06 0.24 -3.82
CA VAL A 46 1.48 0.43 -2.48
C VAL A 46 2.56 0.34 -1.41
N LYS A 47 3.44 -0.67 -1.44
CA LYS A 47 4.56 -0.77 -0.48
C LYS A 47 5.50 0.43 -0.56
N ASP A 48 5.85 0.87 -1.76
CA ASP A 48 6.74 2.00 -1.97
C ASP A 48 6.13 3.30 -1.43
N ARG A 49 4.83 3.51 -1.70
CA ARG A 49 4.11 4.69 -1.22
C ARG A 49 3.93 4.69 0.30
N THR A 50 3.61 3.53 0.89
CA THR A 50 3.52 3.38 2.35
C THR A 50 4.88 3.68 3.00
N ARG A 51 5.98 3.20 2.42
CA ARG A 51 7.33 3.48 2.91
C ARG A 51 7.61 4.98 2.91
N GLU A 52 7.41 5.66 1.78
CA GLU A 52 7.61 7.12 1.67
C GLU A 52 6.81 7.89 2.71
N SER A 53 5.54 7.53 2.91
CA SER A 53 4.67 8.16 3.91
C SER A 53 5.22 7.95 5.33
N MET A 54 5.59 6.71 5.66
CA MET A 54 6.14 6.39 6.99
C MET A 54 7.52 6.98 7.26
N GLU A 55 8.36 7.17 6.24
CA GLU A 55 9.63 7.88 6.36
C GLU A 55 9.44 9.34 6.75
N ILE A 56 8.36 9.97 6.31
CA ILE A 56 8.02 11.36 6.67
C ILE A 56 7.41 11.41 8.06
N CYS A 57 6.56 10.44 8.41
CA CYS A 57 5.85 10.41 9.69
C CYS A 57 6.70 9.88 10.87
N THR A 58 7.80 9.16 10.62
CA THR A 58 8.58 8.48 11.67
C THR A 58 10.09 8.56 11.43
N ASN A 59 10.88 8.46 12.50
CA ASN A 59 12.35 8.45 12.44
C ASN A 59 12.95 7.02 12.37
N PHE A 60 12.20 6.02 11.91
CA PHE A 60 12.72 4.66 11.83
C PHE A 60 13.64 4.47 10.61
N PRO A 61 14.67 3.61 10.72
CA PRO A 61 15.49 3.29 9.56
C PRO A 61 14.67 2.51 8.53
N ARG A 62 14.96 2.70 7.23
CA ARG A 62 14.27 2.04 6.09
C ARG A 62 14.01 0.56 6.31
N LYS A 63 15.05 -0.18 6.74
CA LYS A 63 14.95 -1.63 6.98
C LYS A 63 13.85 -1.99 7.98
N LYS A 64 13.70 -1.20 9.04
CA LYS A 64 12.69 -1.44 10.07
C LYS A 64 11.28 -1.08 9.56
N LEU A 65 11.17 -0.07 8.70
CA LEU A 65 9.91 0.24 8.03
C LEU A 65 9.47 -0.90 7.12
N ASP A 66 10.39 -1.46 6.33
CA ASP A 66 10.12 -2.60 5.46
C ASP A 66 9.60 -3.81 6.24
N GLU A 67 10.24 -4.14 7.36
CA GLU A 67 9.81 -5.23 8.24
C GLU A 67 8.40 -5.02 8.79
N ILE A 68 8.07 -3.80 9.23
CA ILE A 68 6.74 -3.45 9.76
C ILE A 68 5.69 -3.54 8.64
N ILE A 69 5.99 -2.97 7.47
CA ILE A 69 5.10 -2.97 6.30
C ILE A 69 4.81 -4.40 5.88
N ASP A 70 5.84 -5.23 5.65
CA ASP A 70 5.67 -6.62 5.22
C ASP A 70 4.87 -7.46 6.22
N HIS A 71 5.04 -7.21 7.52
CA HIS A 71 4.28 -7.88 8.57
C HIS A 71 2.77 -7.62 8.48
N VAL A 72 2.35 -6.39 8.19
CA VAL A 72 0.92 -6.03 8.12
C VAL A 72 0.34 -6.08 6.71
N PHE A 73 1.18 -6.15 5.67
CA PHE A 73 0.79 -5.97 4.28
C PHE A 73 -0.33 -6.91 3.85
N LEU A 74 -0.17 -8.22 4.04
CA LEU A 74 -1.15 -9.20 3.58
C LEU A 74 -2.54 -9.01 4.21
N ARG A 75 -2.58 -8.54 5.47
CA ARG A 75 -3.82 -8.29 6.20
C ARG A 75 -4.49 -7.01 5.72
N CYS A 76 -3.73 -5.91 5.69
CA CYS A 76 -4.27 -4.57 5.43
C CYS A 76 -4.49 -4.29 3.94
N TYR A 77 -3.77 -4.97 3.05
CA TYR A 77 -3.94 -4.84 1.60
C TYR A 77 -5.22 -5.50 1.09
N LYS A 78 -5.69 -6.55 1.77
CA LYS A 78 -6.97 -7.21 1.45
C LYS A 78 -8.19 -6.45 2.02
N ASP A 79 -7.94 -5.48 2.90
CA ASP A 79 -8.99 -4.72 3.57
C ASP A 79 -9.46 -3.57 2.66
N THR A 80 -10.63 -3.74 2.07
CA THR A 80 -11.25 -2.79 1.14
C THR A 80 -12.39 -1.98 1.76
N GLU A 81 -12.63 -2.08 3.07
CA GLU A 81 -13.62 -1.22 3.74
C GLU A 81 -13.19 0.25 3.56
N PRO A 82 -14.11 1.19 3.23
CA PRO A 82 -15.57 1.18 3.40
C PRO A 82 -16.37 0.73 2.16
N PHE A 83 -15.70 0.21 1.12
CA PHE A 83 -16.41 -0.27 -0.06
C PHE A 83 -16.87 -1.71 0.19
N ASP A 84 -18.19 -1.94 0.12
CA ASP A 84 -18.74 -3.29 0.14
C ASP A 84 -18.10 -4.13 -0.99
N GLU A 85 -17.74 -5.38 -0.69
CA GLU A 85 -17.42 -6.34 -1.74
C GLU A 85 -18.58 -6.34 -2.72
N ILE A 86 -18.35 -5.86 -3.95
CA ILE A 86 -19.39 -5.86 -4.99
C ILE A 86 -19.80 -7.33 -5.16
N GLU A 87 -20.96 -7.71 -4.62
CA GLU A 87 -21.59 -8.98 -4.91
C GLU A 87 -21.68 -9.05 -6.43
N ARG A 88 -20.81 -9.87 -7.05
CA ARG A 88 -20.97 -10.23 -8.44
C ARG A 88 -22.28 -11.00 -8.53
N ARG A 89 -23.39 -10.30 -8.82
CA ARG A 89 -24.65 -10.95 -9.15
C ARG A 89 -24.37 -11.99 -10.23
N LYS A 90 -24.69 -13.23 -9.90
CA LYS A 90 -24.59 -14.38 -10.79
C LYS A 90 -25.72 -14.37 -11.80
#